data_AF-A0A3N1AUF6-F1
#
_entry.id   AF-A0A3N1AUF6-F1
#
_cell.length_a   1.000
_cell.length_b   1.000
_cell.length_c   1.000
_cell.angle_alpha   90.00
_cell.angle_beta   90.00
_cell.angle_gamma   90.00
#
_symmetry.space_group_name_H-M   'P 1'
#
loop_
_entity.id
_entity.type
_entity.pdbx_description
1 polymer ?
#
loop_
_entity_poly.entity_id
_entity_poly.type
_entity_poly.pdbx_seq_one_letter_code
_entity_poly.pdbx_strand_id
1 'polypeptide(L)'
;MVNSPYDSGADPDDREDQAKAVAAVESVLGGAQVEIRTAGELAALMARLPAETPISVATHARVDRDPALDAVEDRTAAVATAIPVLVPQNSGPTAHAREHQGGPWAAAGVELGAVIVAEDAQVPDRTRAFCPYWQAVEAKHDDDAVGLFDAHNELLTFVAETLEGDVQAILHERVPDDDLRQQMRIEGQRLRHTIDRLTALGNRVNTYLRGERREAR
;
A
#
# COMPACT_ATOMS: atom_id res chain seq x y z
N MET A 1 13.82 -11.88 40.77
CA MET A 1 13.68 -12.22 39.35
C MET A 1 12.27 -11.87 38.95
N VAL A 2 12.09 -10.76 38.22
CA VAL A 2 10.79 -10.23 37.82
C VAL A 2 10.65 -10.52 36.34
N ASN A 3 9.74 -11.41 35.97
CA ASN A 3 9.38 -11.64 34.57
C ASN A 3 8.58 -10.44 34.07
N SER A 4 9.03 -9.86 32.96
CA SER A 4 8.36 -8.77 32.27
C SER A 4 7.07 -9.28 31.62
N PRO A 5 5.91 -8.62 31.78
CA PRO A 5 4.62 -9.06 31.25
C PRO A 5 4.34 -8.57 29.81
N TYR A 6 5.34 -8.05 29.11
CA TYR A 6 5.23 -7.61 27.71
C TYR A 6 5.95 -8.59 26.79
N ASP A 7 5.44 -9.81 26.73
CA ASP A 7 5.69 -10.71 25.60
C ASP A 7 4.32 -11.01 24.96
N SER A 8 3.77 -10.02 24.26
CA SER A 8 2.65 -10.23 23.35
C SER A 8 3.20 -10.71 22.01
N GLY A 9 3.88 -11.86 22.02
CA GLY A 9 4.07 -12.63 20.82
C GLY A 9 2.68 -13.05 20.33
N ALA A 10 2.33 -12.72 19.09
CA ALA A 10 1.20 -13.35 18.43
C ALA A 10 1.39 -14.87 18.56
N ASP A 11 0.45 -15.56 19.20
CA ASP A 11 0.53 -17.00 19.37
C ASP A 11 0.60 -17.62 17.96
N PRO A 12 1.51 -18.55 17.66
CA PRO A 12 1.49 -19.27 16.38
C PRO A 12 0.10 -19.81 15.98
N ASP A 13 -0.76 -20.10 16.96
CA ASP A 13 -2.17 -20.49 16.77
C ASP A 13 -3.02 -19.37 16.13
N ASP A 14 -2.85 -18.12 16.59
CA ASP A 14 -3.57 -16.95 16.06
C ASP A 14 -3.24 -16.67 14.58
N ARG A 15 -1.99 -16.90 14.17
CA ARG A 15 -1.55 -16.73 12.77
C ARG A 15 -2.11 -17.81 11.86
N GLU A 16 -2.19 -19.05 12.35
CA GLU A 16 -2.74 -20.16 11.59
C GLU A 16 -4.26 -20.00 11.40
N ASP A 17 -4.96 -19.52 12.42
CA ASP A 17 -6.39 -19.23 12.35
C ASP A 17 -6.71 -18.01 11.47
N GLN A 18 -5.87 -16.97 11.50
CA GLN A 18 -5.97 -15.84 10.56
C GLN A 18 -5.79 -16.30 9.10
N ALA A 19 -4.80 -17.16 8.84
CA ALA A 19 -4.56 -17.70 7.50
C ALA A 19 -5.75 -18.54 7.00
N LYS A 20 -6.37 -19.35 7.87
CA LYS A 20 -7.58 -20.12 7.55
C LYS A 20 -8.79 -19.22 7.26
N ALA A 21 -8.98 -18.16 8.06
CA ALA A 21 -10.05 -17.20 7.85
C ALA A 21 -9.88 -16.45 6.52
N VAL A 22 -8.65 -16.01 6.19
CA VAL A 22 -8.33 -15.36 4.92
C VAL A 22 -8.57 -16.33 3.76
N ALA A 23 -8.10 -17.58 3.87
CA ALA A 23 -8.33 -18.61 2.86
C ALA A 23 -9.82 -18.89 2.60
N ALA A 24 -10.68 -18.77 3.62
CA ALA A 24 -12.13 -18.93 3.44
C ALA A 24 -12.73 -17.78 2.60
N VAL A 25 -12.35 -16.53 2.87
CA VAL A 25 -12.79 -15.37 2.07
C VAL A 25 -12.18 -15.41 0.67
N GLU A 26 -10.89 -15.76 0.57
CA GLU A 26 -10.21 -15.99 -0.70
C GLU A 26 -10.89 -17.09 -1.52
N SER A 27 -11.42 -18.15 -0.90
CA SER A 27 -12.15 -19.20 -1.64
C SER A 27 -13.43 -18.68 -2.30
N VAL A 28 -14.08 -17.66 -1.72
CA VAL A 28 -15.27 -17.00 -2.29
C VAL A 28 -14.86 -16.05 -3.43
N LEU A 29 -13.72 -15.38 -3.28
CA LEU A 29 -13.16 -14.47 -4.28
C LEU A 29 -12.45 -15.21 -5.44
N GLY A 30 -11.97 -16.43 -5.22
CA GLY A 30 -11.16 -17.18 -6.20
C GLY A 30 -9.64 -16.96 -6.07
N GLY A 31 -9.16 -16.54 -4.89
CA GLY A 31 -7.73 -16.49 -4.54
C GLY A 31 -6.95 -15.24 -4.96
N ALA A 32 -7.59 -14.25 -5.60
CA ALA A 32 -6.93 -13.03 -6.08
C ALA A 32 -7.87 -11.81 -6.03
N GLN A 33 -7.38 -10.67 -6.53
CA GLN A 33 -8.21 -9.48 -6.76
C GLN A 33 -9.32 -9.80 -7.78
N VAL A 34 -10.57 -9.54 -7.41
CA VAL A 34 -11.71 -9.78 -8.30
C VAL A 34 -12.19 -8.46 -8.86
N GLU A 35 -12.17 -8.33 -10.19
CA GLU A 35 -12.76 -7.18 -10.86
C GLU A 35 -14.29 -7.18 -10.72
N ILE A 36 -14.84 -6.05 -10.31
CA ILE A 36 -16.28 -5.79 -10.19
C ILE A 36 -16.67 -4.78 -11.26
N ARG A 37 -17.44 -5.21 -12.26
CA ARG A 37 -17.88 -4.37 -13.38
C ARG A 37 -19.28 -3.84 -13.20
N THR A 38 -20.11 -4.51 -12.40
CA THR A 38 -21.51 -4.13 -12.21
C THR A 38 -21.95 -4.19 -10.76
N ALA A 39 -23.01 -3.43 -10.42
CA ALA A 39 -23.67 -3.53 -9.13
C ALA A 39 -24.25 -4.93 -8.88
N GLY A 40 -24.66 -5.65 -9.93
CA GLY A 40 -25.14 -7.03 -9.84
C GLY A 40 -24.02 -8.00 -9.43
N GLU A 41 -22.82 -7.83 -9.98
CA GLU A 41 -21.63 -8.60 -9.58
C GLU A 41 -21.23 -8.33 -8.13
N LEU A 42 -21.27 -7.06 -7.70
CA LEU A 42 -21.06 -6.70 -6.29
C LEU A 42 -22.09 -7.37 -5.38
N ALA A 43 -23.37 -7.28 -5.72
CA ALA A 43 -24.45 -7.91 -4.94
C ALA A 43 -24.28 -9.44 -4.86
N ALA A 44 -23.90 -10.08 -5.98
CA ALA A 44 -23.62 -11.51 -6.03
C ALA A 44 -22.38 -11.91 -5.20
N LEU A 45 -21.37 -11.04 -5.13
CA LEU A 45 -20.25 -11.23 -4.22
C LEU A 45 -20.71 -11.14 -2.76
N MET A 46 -21.41 -10.06 -2.39
CA MET A 46 -21.89 -9.85 -1.02
C MET A 46 -22.81 -10.97 -0.54
N ALA A 47 -23.64 -11.54 -1.41
CA ALA A 47 -24.52 -12.66 -1.08
C ALA A 47 -23.79 -13.98 -0.79
N ARG A 48 -22.55 -14.15 -1.26
CA ARG A 48 -21.72 -15.34 -1.04
C ARG A 48 -20.84 -15.24 0.20
N LEU A 49 -20.59 -14.03 0.68
CA LEU A 49 -19.77 -13.80 1.87
C LEU A 49 -20.55 -14.18 3.14
N PRO A 50 -19.88 -14.65 4.20
CA PRO A 50 -20.47 -14.75 5.52
C PRO A 50 -21.06 -13.40 5.96
N ALA A 51 -22.23 -13.41 6.61
CA ALA A 51 -22.99 -12.19 6.94
C ALA A 51 -22.19 -11.19 7.80
N GLU A 52 -21.28 -11.67 8.65
CA GLU A 52 -20.47 -10.84 9.55
C GLU A 52 -19.10 -10.45 8.95
N THR A 53 -18.89 -10.65 7.64
CA THR A 53 -17.62 -10.31 6.98
C THR A 53 -17.41 -8.79 7.00
N PRO A 54 -16.35 -8.27 7.66
CA PRO A 54 -16.08 -6.84 7.65
C PRO A 54 -15.76 -6.36 6.23
N ILE A 55 -16.27 -5.17 5.88
CA ILE A 55 -15.97 -4.50 4.61
C ILE A 55 -15.13 -3.26 4.89
N SER A 56 -13.98 -3.18 4.25
CA SER A 56 -13.13 -1.98 4.19
C SER A 56 -13.23 -1.35 2.80
N VAL A 57 -12.98 -0.05 2.71
CA VAL A 57 -12.78 0.64 1.44
C VAL A 57 -11.36 1.16 1.43
N ALA A 58 -10.59 0.77 0.42
CA ALA A 58 -9.20 1.19 0.25
C ALA A 58 -9.11 2.72 0.21
N THR A 59 -8.16 3.26 0.95
CA THR A 59 -7.95 4.71 1.05
C THR A 59 -7.24 5.31 -0.17
N HIS A 60 -6.69 4.46 -1.03
CA HIS A 60 -5.91 4.87 -2.20
C HIS A 60 -6.09 3.88 -3.34
N ALA A 61 -5.91 4.38 -4.56
CA ALA A 61 -5.86 3.55 -5.76
C ALA A 61 -4.53 2.79 -5.84
N ARG A 62 -4.58 1.62 -6.46
CA ARG A 62 -3.42 0.80 -6.78
C ARG A 62 -3.15 0.84 -8.28
N VAL A 63 -1.96 0.44 -8.69
CA VAL A 63 -1.57 0.34 -10.09
C VAL A 63 -0.87 -0.99 -10.33
N ASP A 64 -0.92 -1.47 -11.57
CA ASP A 64 -0.05 -2.56 -12.01
C ASP A 64 1.42 -2.29 -11.61
N ARG A 65 2.12 -3.33 -11.17
CA ARG A 65 3.53 -3.24 -10.78
C ARG A 65 4.46 -3.17 -11.99
N ASP A 66 4.09 -3.81 -13.10
CA ASP A 66 4.81 -3.78 -14.38
C ASP A 66 3.96 -3.13 -15.48
N PRO A 67 3.62 -1.84 -15.31
CA PRO A 67 2.70 -1.18 -16.21
C PRO A 67 3.24 -1.12 -17.65
N ALA A 68 2.48 -1.65 -18.61
CA ALA A 68 2.64 -1.32 -20.03
C ALA A 68 1.86 -0.04 -20.40
N LEU A 69 1.86 0.97 -19.51
CA LEU A 69 1.01 2.17 -19.61
C LEU A 69 1.36 3.06 -20.81
N ASP A 70 2.55 2.93 -21.37
CA ASP A 70 2.98 3.76 -22.51
C ASP A 70 2.42 3.27 -23.88
N ALA A 71 1.74 2.13 -23.93
CA ALA A 71 1.29 1.50 -25.18
C ALA A 71 -0.22 1.63 -25.45
N VAL A 72 -1.04 1.85 -24.42
CA VAL A 72 -2.52 1.83 -24.48
C VAL A 72 -3.07 2.80 -23.43
N GLU A 73 -4.28 3.34 -23.62
CA GLU A 73 -4.92 4.19 -22.61
C GLU A 73 -5.17 3.43 -21.29
N ASP A 74 -5.26 4.17 -20.19
CA ASP A 74 -5.48 3.62 -18.85
C ASP A 74 -6.98 3.51 -18.53
N ARG A 75 -7.36 2.44 -17.83
CA ARG A 75 -8.67 2.31 -17.20
C ARG A 75 -8.56 2.06 -15.70
N THR A 76 -9.59 2.48 -14.97
CA THR A 76 -9.75 2.16 -13.55
C THR A 76 -10.71 0.98 -13.38
N ALA A 77 -10.23 -0.11 -12.79
CA ALA A 77 -11.01 -1.28 -12.43
C ALA A 77 -11.39 -1.22 -10.94
N ALA A 78 -12.67 -1.38 -10.61
CA ALA A 78 -13.09 -1.61 -9.23
C ALA A 78 -12.78 -3.06 -8.86
N VAL A 79 -12.21 -3.29 -7.67
CA VAL A 79 -11.77 -4.61 -7.23
C VAL A 79 -12.21 -4.93 -5.82
N ALA A 80 -12.35 -6.23 -5.52
CA ALA A 80 -12.45 -6.76 -4.17
C ALA A 80 -11.23 -7.65 -3.86
N THR A 81 -10.65 -7.47 -2.67
CA THR A 81 -9.50 -8.25 -2.19
C THR A 81 -9.78 -8.76 -0.78
N ALA A 82 -9.34 -9.98 -0.45
CA ALA A 82 -9.36 -10.45 0.93
C ALA A 82 -8.28 -9.71 1.74
N ILE A 83 -8.63 -9.23 2.93
CA ILE A 83 -7.68 -8.60 3.84
C ILE A 83 -7.75 -9.23 5.23
N PRO A 84 -6.61 -9.34 5.94
CA PRO A 84 -6.65 -9.63 7.36
C PRO A 84 -7.25 -8.42 8.10
N VAL A 85 -8.27 -8.66 8.92
CA VAL A 85 -8.86 -7.63 9.78
C VAL A 85 -8.64 -8.02 11.24
N LEU A 86 -8.00 -7.12 11.97
CA LEU A 86 -8.04 -7.14 13.42
C LEU A 86 -9.35 -6.48 13.84
N VAL A 87 -10.33 -7.28 14.28
CA VAL A 87 -11.57 -6.76 14.82
C VAL A 87 -11.31 -6.38 16.28
N PRO A 88 -11.26 -5.08 16.64
CA PRO A 88 -11.21 -4.71 18.04
C PRO A 88 -12.52 -5.18 18.68
N GLN A 89 -12.42 -5.95 19.76
CA GLN A 89 -13.62 -6.35 20.49
C GLN A 89 -14.27 -5.07 21.04
N ASN A 90 -15.51 -4.81 20.63
CA ASN A 90 -16.32 -3.72 21.17
C ASN A 90 -16.54 -3.97 22.67
N SER A 91 -15.64 -3.48 23.53
CA SER A 91 -15.89 -3.39 24.95
C SER A 91 -16.94 -2.29 25.15
N GLY A 92 -18.21 -2.69 25.22
CA GLY A 92 -19.25 -1.80 25.73
C GLY A 92 -18.85 -1.27 27.13
N PRO A 93 -19.31 -0.08 27.56
CA PRO A 93 -18.94 0.53 28.84
C PRO A 93 -19.31 -0.28 30.10
N THR A 94 -19.86 -1.49 29.96
CA THR A 94 -20.39 -2.33 31.04
C THR A 94 -19.71 -3.70 31.16
N ALA A 95 -18.69 -4.01 30.36
CA ALA A 95 -17.95 -5.28 30.47
C ALA A 95 -16.91 -5.25 31.60
N HIS A 96 -17.37 -5.05 32.84
CA HIS A 96 -16.59 -5.39 34.02
C HIS A 96 -17.10 -6.72 34.60
N ALA A 97 -16.15 -7.62 34.81
CA ALA A 97 -16.25 -8.82 35.65
C ALA A 97 -17.12 -9.98 35.14
N ARG A 98 -16.69 -10.61 34.04
CA ARG A 98 -16.60 -12.08 33.97
C ARG A 98 -15.76 -12.50 32.76
N GLU A 99 -14.65 -13.18 33.06
CA GLU A 99 -13.84 -14.03 32.18
C GLU A 99 -14.15 -13.95 30.68
N HIS A 100 -13.37 -13.16 29.94
CA HIS A 100 -13.21 -13.35 28.50
C HIS A 100 -11.77 -13.79 28.27
N GLN A 101 -11.58 -15.11 28.26
CA GLN A 101 -10.45 -15.76 27.60
C GLN A 101 -10.74 -15.72 26.10
N GLY A 102 -10.15 -14.75 25.40
CA GLY A 102 -10.26 -14.65 23.95
C GLY A 102 -9.62 -13.36 23.51
N GLY A 103 -8.40 -13.45 22.98
CA GLY A 103 -7.68 -12.33 22.40
C GLY A 103 -8.43 -11.72 21.20
N PRO A 104 -7.85 -10.70 20.54
CA PRO A 104 -8.41 -10.17 19.29
C PRO A 104 -8.69 -11.33 18.32
N TRP A 105 -9.95 -11.47 17.90
CA TRP A 105 -10.30 -12.54 16.96
C TRP A 105 -9.83 -12.12 15.57
N ALA A 106 -8.96 -12.96 15.00
CA ALA A 106 -8.61 -12.95 13.60
C ALA A 106 -9.85 -13.10 12.71
N ALA A 107 -10.32 -12.02 12.10
CA ALA A 107 -11.35 -12.08 11.06
C ALA A 107 -10.74 -11.76 9.70
N ALA A 108 -11.23 -12.41 8.65
CA ALA A 108 -10.94 -11.98 7.29
C ALA A 108 -12.03 -11.02 6.83
N GLY A 109 -11.62 -9.90 6.26
CA GLY A 109 -12.51 -8.92 5.65
C GLY A 109 -12.36 -8.88 4.14
N VAL A 110 -13.22 -8.09 3.51
CA VAL A 110 -13.11 -7.74 2.10
C VAL A 110 -12.80 -6.26 2.00
N GLU A 111 -11.74 -5.91 1.28
CA GLU A 111 -11.46 -4.54 0.90
C GLU A 111 -11.93 -4.27 -0.52
N LEU A 112 -12.77 -3.25 -0.67
CA LEU A 112 -13.18 -2.70 -1.96
C LEU A 112 -12.21 -1.58 -2.35
N GLY A 113 -11.65 -1.65 -3.55
CA GLY A 113 -10.65 -0.70 -4.01
C GLY A 113 -10.70 -0.43 -5.50
N ALA A 114 -9.71 0.31 -5.99
CA ALA A 114 -9.55 0.64 -7.40
C ALA A 114 -8.12 0.31 -7.84
N VAL A 115 -7.98 -0.26 -9.04
CA VAL A 115 -6.70 -0.55 -9.68
C VAL A 115 -6.66 0.13 -11.05
N ILE A 116 -5.59 0.86 -11.33
CA ILE A 116 -5.28 1.42 -12.64
C ILE A 116 -4.53 0.37 -13.44
N VAL A 117 -5.07 0.03 -14.61
CA VAL A 117 -4.52 -0.94 -15.56
C VAL A 117 -4.66 -0.41 -16.99
N ALA A 118 -3.91 -0.95 -17.95
CA ALA A 118 -4.15 -0.66 -19.36
C ALA A 118 -5.57 -1.10 -19.78
N GLU A 119 -6.19 -0.40 -20.74
CA GLU A 119 -7.59 -0.54 -21.15
C GLU A 119 -8.02 -2.00 -21.39
N ASP A 120 -7.22 -2.76 -22.14
CA ASP A 120 -7.52 -4.16 -22.48
C ASP A 120 -6.91 -5.19 -21.53
N ALA A 121 -6.23 -4.76 -20.46
CA ALA A 121 -5.56 -5.66 -19.53
C ALA A 121 -6.53 -6.22 -18.48
N GLN A 122 -6.26 -7.47 -18.07
CA GLN A 122 -6.88 -8.05 -16.89
C GLN A 122 -6.27 -7.41 -15.64
N VAL A 123 -7.06 -7.29 -14.57
CA VAL A 123 -6.54 -6.87 -13.25
C VAL A 123 -5.45 -7.83 -12.80
N PRO A 124 -4.22 -7.36 -12.52
CA PRO A 124 -3.13 -8.22 -12.10
C PRO A 124 -3.31 -8.67 -10.64
N ASP A 125 -2.86 -9.88 -10.33
CA ASP A 125 -2.87 -10.40 -8.95
C ASP A 125 -1.97 -9.57 -8.01
N ARG A 126 -0.98 -8.87 -8.58
CA ARG A 126 -0.01 -8.05 -7.86
C ARG A 126 -0.12 -6.61 -8.31
N THR A 127 -0.43 -5.75 -7.35
CA THR A 127 -0.53 -4.32 -7.54
C THR A 127 0.29 -3.60 -6.47
N ARG A 128 0.72 -2.38 -6.77
CA ARG A 128 1.39 -1.49 -5.81
C ARG A 128 0.53 -0.25 -5.58
N ALA A 129 0.69 0.41 -4.44
CA ALA A 129 0.05 1.70 -4.23
C ALA A 129 0.44 2.70 -5.34
N PHE A 130 -0.51 3.49 -5.84
CA PHE A 130 -0.23 4.48 -6.87
C PHE A 130 0.59 5.66 -6.33
N CYS A 131 0.27 6.13 -5.11
CA CYS A 131 0.93 7.27 -4.50
C CYS A 131 2.27 6.86 -3.83
N PRO A 132 3.38 7.58 -4.07
CA PRO A 132 4.69 7.27 -3.45
C PRO A 132 4.66 7.20 -1.92
N TYR A 133 3.83 8.02 -1.26
CA TYR A 133 3.66 7.95 0.20
C TYR A 133 3.17 6.57 0.65
N TRP A 134 2.14 6.03 0.00
CA TRP A 134 1.59 4.72 0.36
C TRP A 134 2.53 3.59 -0.03
N GLN A 135 3.29 3.73 -1.13
CA GLN A 135 4.38 2.79 -1.46
C GLN A 135 5.44 2.74 -0.35
N ALA A 136 5.80 3.89 0.24
CA ALA A 136 6.73 3.94 1.37
C ALA A 136 6.15 3.27 2.64
N VAL A 137 4.84 3.41 2.89
CA VAL A 137 4.17 2.73 4.00
C VAL A 137 4.18 1.20 3.80
N GLU A 138 3.86 0.73 2.59
CA GLU A 138 3.90 -0.70 2.24
C GLU A 138 5.32 -1.26 2.37
N ALA A 139 6.32 -0.60 1.78
CA ALA A 139 7.71 -1.04 1.84
C ALA A 139 8.25 -1.08 3.28
N LYS A 140 7.81 -0.16 4.14
CA LYS A 140 8.16 -0.21 5.57
C LYS A 140 7.52 -1.41 6.28
N HIS A 141 6.29 -1.76 5.93
CA HIS A 141 5.61 -2.92 6.51
C HIS A 141 6.27 -4.24 6.10
N ASP A 142 6.75 -4.31 4.86
CA ASP A 142 7.40 -5.49 4.28
C ASP A 142 8.91 -5.61 4.59
N ASP A 143 9.45 -4.72 5.44
CA ASP A 143 10.90 -4.56 5.68
C ASP A 143 11.74 -4.41 4.38
N ASP A 144 11.13 -3.87 3.32
CA ASP A 144 11.77 -3.57 2.05
C ASP A 144 12.46 -2.21 2.09
N ALA A 145 13.69 -2.20 2.61
CA ALA A 145 14.50 -0.98 2.67
C ALA A 145 14.78 -0.35 1.29
N VAL A 146 14.80 -1.15 0.21
CA VAL A 146 15.05 -0.64 -1.14
C VAL A 146 13.80 0.06 -1.65
N GLY A 147 12.64 -0.61 -1.59
CA GLY A 147 11.36 -0.02 -1.95
C GLY A 147 11.03 1.23 -1.13
N LEU A 148 11.39 1.24 0.17
CA LEU A 148 11.21 2.39 1.04
C LEU A 148 12.04 3.59 0.54
N PHE A 149 13.30 3.36 0.17
CA PHE A 149 14.17 4.41 -0.34
C PHE A 149 13.70 4.94 -1.71
N ASP A 150 13.31 4.05 -2.61
CA ASP A 150 12.83 4.40 -3.94
C ASP A 150 11.54 5.25 -3.86
N ALA A 151 10.58 4.86 -3.02
CA ALA A 151 9.34 5.60 -2.81
C ALA A 151 9.58 7.02 -2.23
N HIS A 152 10.55 7.17 -1.32
CA HIS A 152 10.92 8.50 -0.82
C HIS A 152 11.59 9.37 -1.88
N ASN A 153 12.44 8.79 -2.73
CA ASN A 153 13.03 9.53 -3.84
C ASN A 153 11.96 9.97 -4.84
N GLU A 154 10.98 9.12 -5.16
CA GLU A 154 9.87 9.48 -6.04
C GLU A 154 9.03 10.64 -5.45
N LEU A 155 8.76 10.62 -4.14
CA LEU A 155 8.10 11.73 -3.47
C LEU A 155 8.90 13.03 -3.55
N LEU A 156 10.22 12.98 -3.32
CA LEU A 156 11.09 14.16 -3.42
C LEU A 156 11.17 14.68 -4.86
N THR A 157 11.19 13.79 -5.85
CA THR A 157 11.16 14.14 -7.28
C THR A 157 9.88 14.88 -7.63
N PHE A 158 8.73 14.37 -7.20
CA PHE A 158 7.44 15.05 -7.40
C PHE A 158 7.44 16.47 -6.82
N VAL A 159 8.04 16.66 -5.64
CA VAL A 159 8.19 18.01 -5.03
C VAL A 159 9.11 18.90 -5.87
N ALA A 160 10.24 18.38 -6.37
CA ALA A 160 11.15 19.13 -7.22
C ALA A 160 10.46 19.60 -8.51
N GLU A 161 9.76 18.71 -9.20
CA GLU A 161 9.05 19.00 -10.45
C GLU A 161 7.89 20.00 -10.24
N THR A 162 7.21 19.90 -9.08
CA THR A 162 6.19 20.87 -8.67
C THR A 162 6.77 22.28 -8.51
N LEU A 163 7.97 22.40 -7.92
CA LEU A 163 8.67 23.68 -7.74
C LEU A 163 9.18 24.25 -9.07
N GLU A 164 9.59 23.39 -9.99
CA GLU A 164 10.08 23.78 -11.32
C GLU A 164 8.96 24.18 -12.29
N GLY A 165 7.71 23.83 -11.96
CA GLY A 165 6.56 24.04 -12.84
C GLY A 165 6.46 23.01 -13.97
N ASP A 166 7.17 21.87 -13.84
CA ASP A 166 7.20 20.79 -14.83
C ASP A 166 5.92 19.93 -14.75
N VAL A 167 5.29 19.86 -13.58
CA VAL A 167 3.94 19.30 -13.40
C VAL A 167 2.92 20.42 -13.68
N GLN A 168 1.73 20.10 -14.22
CA GLN A 168 0.53 20.97 -14.21
C GLN A 168 0.07 21.24 -12.77
N ALA A 169 0.95 21.80 -11.95
CA ALA A 169 0.77 21.95 -10.54
C ALA A 169 0.14 23.31 -10.26
N ILE A 170 -0.99 23.22 -9.56
CA ILE A 170 -1.75 24.32 -8.96
C ILE A 170 -0.85 25.35 -8.27
N LEU A 171 0.31 24.93 -7.71
CA LEU A 171 1.26 25.82 -7.04
C LEU A 171 1.93 26.81 -7.98
N HIS A 172 2.51 26.37 -9.10
CA HIS A 172 3.23 27.26 -10.02
C HIS A 172 2.28 28.25 -10.72
N GLU A 173 1.05 27.82 -11.03
CA GLU A 173 0.01 28.68 -11.62
C GLU A 173 -0.55 29.72 -10.62
N ARG A 174 -0.51 29.44 -9.31
CA ARG A 174 -1.06 30.32 -8.26
C ARG A 174 -0.06 31.34 -7.72
N VAL A 175 1.19 31.32 -8.16
CA VAL A 175 2.22 32.31 -7.78
C VAL A 175 2.32 33.36 -8.90
N PRO A 176 1.72 34.55 -8.73
CA PRO A 176 1.66 35.56 -9.78
C PRO A 176 2.98 36.35 -9.96
N ASP A 177 3.92 36.23 -9.03
CA ASP A 177 5.19 36.94 -9.01
C ASP A 177 6.28 36.17 -9.76
N ASP A 178 6.86 36.78 -10.79
CA ASP A 178 7.86 36.17 -11.68
C ASP A 178 9.17 35.87 -10.95
N ASP A 179 9.60 36.73 -10.02
CA ASP A 179 10.83 36.55 -9.27
C ASP A 179 10.67 35.39 -8.28
N LEU A 180 9.50 35.25 -7.64
CA LEU A 180 9.19 34.11 -6.78
C LEU A 180 9.12 32.80 -7.57
N ARG A 181 8.52 32.80 -8.76
CA ARG A 181 8.52 31.61 -9.65
C ARG A 181 9.94 31.21 -10.07
N GLN A 182 10.77 32.19 -10.39
CA GLN A 182 12.18 31.93 -10.73
C GLN A 182 12.95 31.34 -9.53
N GLN A 183 12.71 31.84 -8.32
CA GLN A 183 13.30 31.27 -7.10
C GLN A 183 12.82 29.85 -6.84
N MET A 184 11.51 29.58 -6.97
CA MET A 184 10.96 28.23 -6.84
C MET A 184 11.63 27.25 -7.81
N ARG A 185 11.80 27.66 -9.07
CA ARG A 185 12.48 26.84 -10.08
C ARG A 185 13.93 26.53 -9.70
N ILE A 186 14.67 27.50 -9.18
CA ILE A 186 16.05 27.29 -8.72
C ILE A 186 16.09 26.28 -7.56
N GLU A 187 15.18 26.38 -6.60
CA GLU A 187 15.13 25.45 -5.46
C GLU A 187 14.69 24.05 -5.88
N GLY A 188 13.76 23.92 -6.84
CA GLY A 188 13.40 22.63 -7.42
C GLY A 188 14.59 21.97 -8.13
N GLN A 189 15.37 22.72 -8.91
CA GLN A 189 16.60 22.21 -9.54
C GLN A 189 17.65 21.76 -8.52
N ARG A 190 17.81 22.49 -7.41
CA ARG A 190 18.71 22.10 -6.31
C ARG A 190 18.24 20.82 -5.62
N LEU A 191 16.94 20.69 -5.41
CA LEU A 191 16.35 19.48 -4.84
C LEU A 191 16.58 18.28 -5.78
N ARG A 192 16.30 18.43 -7.08
CA ARG A 192 16.56 17.43 -8.11
C ARG A 192 18.02 16.95 -8.09
N HIS A 193 18.98 17.88 -8.07
CA HIS A 193 20.39 17.52 -7.96
C HIS A 193 20.73 16.76 -6.66
N THR A 194 20.07 17.09 -5.55
CA THR A 194 20.27 16.39 -4.27
C THR A 194 19.71 14.96 -4.34
N ILE A 195 18.55 14.78 -4.97
CA ILE A 195 17.92 13.48 -5.20
C ILE A 195 18.85 12.60 -6.04
N ASP A 196 19.39 13.10 -7.16
CA ASP A 196 20.33 12.34 -8.00
C ASP A 196 21.54 11.81 -7.21
N ARG A 197 22.08 12.65 -6.31
CA ARG A 197 23.19 12.26 -5.44
C ARG A 197 22.79 11.20 -4.43
N LEU A 198 21.60 11.29 -3.85
CA LEU A 198 21.07 10.29 -2.92
C LEU A 198 20.85 8.96 -3.64
N THR A 199 20.20 8.98 -4.81
CA THR A 199 19.99 7.79 -5.65
C THR A 199 21.32 7.12 -6.01
N ALA A 200 22.32 7.89 -6.44
CA ALA A 200 23.65 7.37 -6.73
C ALA A 200 24.32 6.74 -5.49
N LEU A 201 24.16 7.33 -4.30
CA LEU A 201 24.67 6.76 -3.06
C LEU A 201 23.95 5.46 -2.70
N GLY A 202 22.61 5.42 -2.79
CA GLY A 202 21.80 4.22 -2.55
C GLY A 202 22.22 3.06 -3.45
N ASN A 203 22.41 3.33 -4.75
CA ASN A 203 22.90 2.34 -5.71
C ASN A 203 24.28 1.77 -5.34
N ARG A 204 25.20 2.63 -4.88
CA ARG A 204 26.53 2.20 -4.43
C ARG A 204 26.45 1.32 -3.19
N VAL A 205 25.65 1.70 -2.19
CA VAL A 205 25.46 0.91 -0.96
C VAL A 205 24.84 -0.45 -1.28
N ASN A 206 23.78 -0.49 -2.10
CA ASN A 206 23.13 -1.74 -2.50
C ASN A 206 24.08 -2.66 -3.28
N THR A 207 24.93 -2.09 -4.15
CA THR A 207 25.94 -2.86 -4.88
C THR A 207 26.97 -3.46 -3.93
N TYR A 208 27.47 -2.68 -2.97
CA TYR A 208 28.42 -3.13 -1.95
C TYR A 208 27.87 -4.30 -1.12
N LEU A 209 26.66 -4.14 -0.57
CA LEU A 209 26.00 -5.19 0.24
C LEU A 209 25.71 -6.48 -0.54
N ARG A 210 25.43 -6.38 -1.84
CA ARG A 210 25.27 -7.56 -2.72
C ARG A 210 26.60 -8.25 -3.04
N GLY A 211 27.70 -7.50 -3.10
CA GLY A 211 29.06 -8.01 -3.29
C GLY A 211 29.53 -8.84 -2.09
N GLU A 212 29.39 -8.32 -0.87
CA GLU A 212 29.77 -9.04 0.37
C GLU A 212 29.00 -10.36 0.56
N ARG A 213 27.71 -10.40 0.17
CA ARG A 213 26.90 -11.63 0.24
C ARG A 213 27.33 -12.73 -0.73
N ARG A 214 28.08 -12.42 -1.79
CA ARG A 214 28.60 -13.41 -2.75
C ARG A 214 29.93 -14.02 -2.29
N GLU A 215 30.72 -13.29 -1.50
CA GLU A 215 32.01 -13.77 -0.98
C GLU A 215 31.86 -14.60 0.30
N ALA A 216 30.69 -14.54 0.96
CA ALA A 216 30.37 -15.31 2.17
C ALA A 216 29.66 -16.67 1.92
N ARG A 217 29.59 -17.15 0.67
CA ARG A 217 29.05 -18.47 0.27
C ARG A 217 30.14 -19.32 -0.35
#